data_AF-A0A8G2BKR3-F1
#
_entry.id   AF-A0A8G2BKR3-F1
#
_cell.length_a   1.000
_cell.length_b   1.000
_cell.length_c   1.000
_cell.angle_alpha   90.00
_cell.angle_beta   90.00
_cell.angle_gamma   90.00
#
_symmetry.space_group_name_H-M   'P 1'
#
loop_
_entity.id
_entity.type
_entity.pdbx_description
1 polymer ?
#
loop_
_entity_poly.entity_id
_entity_poly.type
_entity_poly.pdbx_seq_one_letter_code
_entity_poly.pdbx_strand_id
1 'polypeptide(L)' 'MKKDNRGMEYATLTDAEADLLRSHNITAVTVTNFSVGGYKYTNLQDAVAAAKRRDAANDGNRPSGH' A
#
# COMPACT_ATOMS: atom_id res chain seq x y z
N MET A 1 -8.34 -26.58 -2.20
CA MET A 1 -7.24 -25.65 -2.51
C MET A 1 -7.33 -24.49 -1.53
N LYS A 2 -6.40 -24.40 -0.57
CA LYS A 2 -6.37 -23.35 0.46
C LYS A 2 -5.91 -22.06 -0.20
N LYS A 3 -6.65 -20.95 -0.03
CA LYS A 3 -6.23 -19.62 -0.50
C LYS A 3 -5.12 -19.13 0.42
N ASP A 4 -3.87 -19.27 0.00
CA ASP A 4 -2.72 -18.65 0.65
C ASP A 4 -2.78 -17.14 0.44
N ASN A 5 -3.42 -16.41 1.36
CA ASN A 5 -3.42 -14.95 1.37
C ASN A 5 -2.11 -14.41 1.97
N ARG A 6 -0.97 -15.05 1.64
CA ARG A 6 0.37 -14.70 2.14
C ARG A 6 0.90 -13.56 1.29
N GLY A 7 0.85 -12.35 1.83
CA GLY A 7 1.61 -11.19 1.38
C GLY A 7 1.59 -11.01 -0.13
N MET A 8 0.53 -10.41 -0.68
CA MET A 8 0.63 -9.78 -2.00
C MET A 8 1.65 -8.64 -1.90
N GLU A 9 2.94 -8.99 -1.94
CA GLU A 9 3.92 -8.27 -2.72
C GLU A 9 3.25 -8.09 -4.08
N TYR A 10 3.00 -6.83 -4.45
CA TYR A 10 2.36 -6.50 -5.70
C TYR A 10 3.34 -6.97 -6.79
N ALA A 11 3.16 -8.21 -7.26
CA ALA A 11 4.02 -8.79 -8.27
C ALA A 11 3.98 -7.85 -9.47
N THR A 12 5.16 -7.38 -9.87
CA THR A 12 5.31 -6.64 -11.12
C THR A 12 4.81 -7.54 -12.22
N LEU A 13 3.77 -7.07 -12.92
CA LEU A 13 3.17 -7.77 -14.05
C LEU A 13 4.28 -8.14 -15.06
N THR A 14 4.40 -9.42 -15.41
CA THR A 14 5.37 -9.84 -16.42
C THR A 14 4.89 -9.41 -17.82
N ASP A 15 5.81 -9.30 -18.79
CA ASP A 15 5.46 -8.92 -20.16
C ASP A 15 4.44 -9.88 -20.80
N ALA A 16 4.51 -11.17 -20.47
CA ALA A 16 3.56 -12.19 -20.95
C ALA A 16 2.15 -11.99 -20.38
N GLU A 17 2.03 -11.61 -19.11
CA GLU A 17 0.74 -11.29 -18.48
C GLU A 17 0.18 -9.97 -19.03
N ALA A 18 1.04 -8.99 -19.32
CA ALA A 18 0.64 -7.74 -19.97
C ALA A 18 0.11 -7.97 -21.39
N ASP A 19 0.72 -8.86 -22.16
CA ASP A 19 0.26 -9.23 -23.50
C ASP A 19 -1.10 -9.95 -23.47
N LEU A 20 -1.29 -10.86 -22.51
CA LEU A 20 -2.57 -11.52 -22.27
C LEU A 20 -3.69 -10.51 -21.91
N LEU A 21 -3.41 -9.50 -21.09
CA LEU A 21 -4.40 -8.46 -20.79
C LEU A 21 -4.77 -7.66 -22.05
N ARG A 22 -3.78 -7.32 -22.88
CA ARG A 22 -4.03 -6.60 -24.14
C ARG A 22 -4.88 -7.40 -25.13
N SER A 23 -4.63 -8.71 -25.27
CA SER A 23 -5.41 -9.57 -26.18
C SER A 23 -6.90 -9.64 -25.80
N HIS A 24 -7.21 -9.43 -24.52
CA HIS A 24 -8.58 -9.34 -23.99
C HIS A 24 -9.13 -7.90 -23.89
N ASN A 25 -8.48 -6.90 -24.47
CA ASN A 25 -8.85 -5.47 -24.33
C ASN A 25 -8.89 -4.97 -22.87
N ILE A 26 -8.12 -5.59 -21.98
CA ILE A 26 -7.99 -5.17 -20.59
C ILE A 26 -6.79 -4.22 -20.47
N THR A 27 -7.05 -3.00 -20.00
CA THR A 27 -5.98 -2.01 -19.75
C THR A 27 -5.47 -2.17 -18.32
N ALA A 28 -4.21 -2.56 -18.16
CA ALA A 28 -3.56 -2.56 -16.85
C ALA A 28 -3.38 -1.12 -16.35
N VAL A 29 -3.78 -0.86 -15.10
CA VAL A 29 -3.62 0.44 -14.45
C VAL A 29 -2.64 0.28 -13.29
N THR A 30 -1.59 1.10 -13.28
CA THR A 30 -0.64 1.15 -12.15
C THR A 30 -1.33 1.76 -10.94
N VAL A 31 -1.43 0.99 -9.85
CA VAL A 31 -1.98 1.48 -8.58
C VAL A 31 -0.82 1.85 -7.64
N THR A 32 -0.68 3.14 -7.36
CA THR A 32 0.25 3.61 -6.32
C THR A 32 -0.32 3.31 -4.94
N ASN A 33 0.46 2.62 -4.10
CA ASN A 33 0.12 2.34 -2.71
C ASN A 33 1.14 3.01 -1.78
N PHE A 34 0.66 3.54 -0.66
CA PHE A 34 1.45 4.17 0.40
C PHE A 34 1.39 3.30 1.65
N SER A 35 2.50 3.14 2.37
CA SER A 35 2.56 2.33 3.60
C SER A 35 2.82 3.21 4.81
N VAL A 36 1.94 3.14 5.82
CA VAL A 36 2.10 3.85 7.08
C VAL A 36 1.83 2.91 8.25
N GLY A 37 2.86 2.61 9.04
CA GLY A 37 2.72 1.80 10.25
C GLY A 37 2.24 0.36 10.00
N GLY A 38 2.51 -0.21 8.83
CA GLY A 38 2.06 -1.55 8.44
C GLY A 38 0.70 -1.58 7.73
N TYR A 39 0.00 -0.45 7.66
CA TYR A 39 -1.24 -0.30 6.88
C TYR A 39 -0.94 0.25 5.50
N LYS A 40 -1.63 -0.27 4.48
CA LYS A 40 -1.50 0.17 3.08
C LYS A 40 -2.67 1.06 2.69
N TYR A 41 -2.38 2.12 1.95
CA TYR A 41 -3.32 3.15 1.52
C TYR A 41 -3.20 3.37 0.02
N THR A 42 -4.32 3.45 -0.70
CA THR A 42 -4.35 3.79 -2.13
C THR A 42 -4.58 5.28 -2.38
N ASN A 43 -4.93 6.04 -1.33
CA ASN A 43 -5.16 7.47 -1.38
C ASN A 43 -4.04 8.22 -0.65
N LEU A 44 -3.43 9.21 -1.31
CA LEU A 44 -2.34 10.01 -0.76
C LEU A 44 -2.77 10.80 0.50
N GLN A 45 -3.95 11.42 0.49
CA GLN A 45 -4.40 12.25 1.60
C GLN A 45 -4.63 11.42 2.86
N ASP A 46 -5.21 10.22 2.70
CA ASP A 46 -5.44 9.30 3.82
C ASP A 46 -4.12 8.77 4.40
N ALA A 47 -3.17 8.42 3.52
CA ALA A 47 -1.82 8.03 3.94
C ALA A 47 -1.12 9.17 4.73
N VAL A 48 -1.20 10.41 4.23
CA VAL A 48 -0.62 11.58 4.92
C VAL A 48 -1.32 11.84 6.26
N ALA A 49 -2.64 11.71 6.32
CA ALA A 49 -3.39 11.84 7.58
C ALA A 49 -3.00 10.76 8.59
N ALA A 50 -2.85 9.51 8.15
CA ALA A 50 -2.38 8.41 8.99
C ALA A 50 -0.95 8.64 9.49
N ALA A 51 -0.05 9.15 8.64
CA ALA A 51 1.31 9.48 9.03
C ALA A 51 1.33 10.56 10.12
N LYS A 52 0.58 11.64 9.92
CA LYS A 52 0.44 12.72 10.92
C LYS A 52 -0.09 12.21 12.26
N ARG A 53 -1.10 11.31 12.26
CA ARG A 53 -1.63 10.72 13.50
C ARG A 53 -0.58 9.87 14.21
N ARG A 54 0.18 9.07 13.47
CA ARG A 54 1.28 8.26 14.02
C ARG A 54 2.36 9.15 14.64
N ASP A 55 2.75 10.20 13.94
CA ASP A 55 3.81 11.11 14.40
C ASP A 55 3.33 11.92 15.62
N ALA A 56 2.08 12.37 15.66
CA ALA A 56 1.48 13.01 16.84
C ALA A 56 1.38 12.06 18.04
N ALA A 57 1.03 10.79 17.82
CA ALA A 57 1.01 9.77 18.87
C ALA A 57 2.43 9.48 19.41
N ASN A 58 3.45 9.59 18.56
CA ASN A 58 4.84 9.40 18.97
C ASN A 58 5.39 10.61 19.74
N ASP A 59 5.03 11.85 19.34
CA ASP A 59 5.47 13.07 20.02
C ASP A 59 4.76 13.28 21.37
N GLY A 60 3.48 12.89 21.46
CA GLY A 60 2.73 12.86 22.73
C GLY A 60 3.21 11.81 23.75
N ASN A 61 4.13 10.91 23.36
CA ASN A 61 4.77 9.92 24.23
C ASN A 61 6.19 10.32 24.65
N ARG A 62 6.62 11.58 24.43
CA ARG A 62 7.81 12.09 25.13
C ARG A 62 7.47 12.15 26.63
N PRO A 63 8.11 11.34 27.50
CA PRO A 63 7.94 11.51 28.93
C PRO A 63 8.41 12.94 29.25
N SER A 64 7.49 13.76 29.75
CA SER A 64 7.81 15.02 30.40
C SER A 64 8.66 14.69 31.62
N GLY A 65 9.97 14.53 31.41
CA GLY A 65 10.96 14.45 32.46
C GLY A 65 11.10 15.83 33.06
N HIS A 66 10.48 16.04 34.22
CA HIS A 66 10.82 17.08 35.17
C HIS A 66 11.00 16.43 36.55
#